data_AF-A0AAC9WJ04-F1
#
_entry.id   AF-A0AAC9WJ04-F1
#
_cell.length_a   1.000
_cell.length_b   1.000
_cell.length_c   1.000
_cell.angle_alpha   90.00
_cell.angle_beta   90.00
_cell.angle_gamma   90.00
#
_symmetry.space_group_name_H-M   'P 1'
#
loop_
_entity.id
_entity.type
_entity.pdbx_description
1 polymer ?
#
loop_
_entity_poly.entity_id
_entity_poly.type
_entity_poly.pdbx_seq_one_letter_code
_entity_poly.pdbx_strand_id
1 'polypeptide(L)'
;MSITSEKLLASLCYFSAFFAPILFPIIVWIVAMPSVSTHAKKALIYHILPYFLLVATLICFVSTDFIKPDGLTILPILLGVIFILAILWCFIYNLYCGIKVLLLEQI
;
A
#
# COMPACT_ATOMS: atom_id res chain seq x y z
N MET A 1 -25.05 5.96 -9.04
CA MET A 1 -23.86 5.99 -9.92
C MET A 1 -24.00 4.80 -10.88
N SER A 2 -23.44 4.81 -12.09
CA SER A 2 -23.51 3.61 -12.95
C SER A 2 -22.52 2.56 -12.45
N ILE A 3 -22.83 1.26 -12.63
CA ILE A 3 -21.93 0.15 -12.23
C ILE A 3 -20.54 0.34 -12.83
N THR A 4 -20.43 0.78 -14.08
CA THR A 4 -19.15 1.09 -14.73
C THR A 4 -18.37 2.19 -14.00
N SER A 5 -19.05 3.24 -13.53
CA SER A 5 -18.41 4.32 -12.79
C SER A 5 -17.92 3.84 -11.41
N GLU A 6 -18.68 2.94 -10.76
CA GLU A 6 -18.29 2.34 -9.48
C GLU A 6 -17.07 1.44 -9.64
N LYS A 7 -17.04 0.60 -10.69
CA LYS A 7 -15.88 -0.21 -11.05
C LYS A 7 -14.64 0.63 -11.33
N LEU A 8 -14.79 1.70 -12.09
CA LEU A 8 -13.70 2.62 -12.36
C LEU A 8 -13.19 3.26 -11.07
N LEU A 9 -14.07 3.85 -10.26
CA LEU A 9 -13.67 4.52 -9.01
C LEU A 9 -13.01 3.56 -8.02
N ALA A 10 -13.53 2.33 -7.88
CA ALA A 10 -12.94 1.29 -7.05
C ALA A 10 -11.56 0.86 -7.57
N SER A 11 -11.39 0.64 -8.87
CA SER A 11 -10.09 0.30 -9.48
C SER A 11 -9.05 1.41 -9.29
N LEU A 12 -9.46 2.67 -9.37
CA LEU A 12 -8.59 3.83 -9.17
C LEU A 12 -8.08 3.92 -7.74
N CYS A 13 -8.82 3.39 -6.75
CA CYS A 13 -8.32 3.32 -5.37
C CYS A 13 -7.07 2.43 -5.30
N TYR A 14 -7.07 1.29 -6.00
CA TYR A 14 -5.91 0.41 -6.07
C TYR A 14 -4.78 1.00 -6.93
N PHE A 15 -5.11 1.66 -8.04
CA PHE A 15 -4.12 2.35 -8.89
C PHE A 15 -3.59 3.65 -8.28
N SER A 16 -4.12 4.09 -7.13
CA SER A 16 -3.63 5.29 -6.46
C SER A 16 -2.16 5.20 -6.05
N ALA A 17 -1.58 3.99 -6.03
CA ALA A 17 -0.12 3.75 -5.98
C ALA A 17 0.69 4.69 -6.88
N PHE A 18 0.15 5.05 -8.06
CA PHE A 18 0.86 5.84 -9.07
C PHE A 18 0.81 7.35 -8.85
N PHE A 19 -0.14 7.87 -8.05
CA PHE A 19 -0.39 9.31 -7.98
C PHE A 19 -0.73 9.85 -6.59
N ALA A 20 -1.47 9.10 -5.77
CA ALA A 20 -1.91 9.56 -4.44
C ALA A 20 -2.30 8.38 -3.52
N PRO A 21 -1.34 7.51 -3.15
CA PRO A 21 -1.60 6.19 -2.54
C PRO A 21 -2.42 6.23 -1.24
N ILE A 22 -2.35 7.33 -0.49
CA ILE A 22 -3.09 7.46 0.77
C ILE A 22 -4.27 8.42 0.59
N LEU A 23 -4.02 9.62 0.07
CA LEU A 23 -5.02 10.67 0.00
C LEU A 23 -6.25 10.26 -0.82
N PHE A 24 -6.04 9.65 -1.99
CA PHE A 24 -7.16 9.30 -2.86
C PHE A 24 -8.04 8.19 -2.27
N PRO A 25 -7.51 7.04 -1.82
CA PRO A 25 -8.33 6.00 -1.19
C PRO A 25 -9.01 6.46 0.10
N ILE A 26 -8.42 7.36 0.90
CA ILE A 26 -9.08 7.93 2.09
C ILE A 26 -10.34 8.69 1.69
N ILE A 27 -10.23 9.60 0.72
CA ILE A 27 -11.37 10.42 0.30
C ILE A 27 -12.48 9.52 -0.24
N VAL A 28 -12.15 8.56 -1.10
CA VAL A 28 -13.14 7.63 -1.66
C VAL A 28 -13.75 6.73 -0.58
N TRP A 29 -12.96 6.28 0.40
CA TRP A 29 -13.47 5.46 1.51
C TRP A 29 -14.54 6.20 2.33
N ILE A 30 -14.36 7.50 2.57
CA ILE A 30 -15.28 8.33 3.35
C ILE A 30 -16.52 8.73 2.55
N VAL A 31 -16.36 9.09 1.27
CA VAL A 31 -17.41 9.76 0.49
C VAL A 31 -18.24 8.79 -0.37
N ALA A 32 -17.68 7.65 -0.78
CA ALA A 32 -18.35 6.75 -1.72
C ALA A 32 -19.32 5.77 -1.04
N MET A 33 -20.22 5.19 -1.84
CA MET A 33 -21.15 4.14 -1.39
C MET A 33 -20.41 2.86 -0.97
N PRO A 34 -21.04 1.99 -0.15
CA PRO A 34 -20.40 0.77 0.36
C PRO A 34 -19.79 -0.15 -0.70
N SER A 35 -20.38 -0.21 -1.91
CA SER A 35 -19.87 -0.96 -3.07
C SER A 35 -18.44 -0.55 -3.46
N VAL A 36 -18.12 0.74 -3.38
CA VAL A 36 -16.79 1.30 -3.71
C VAL A 36 -15.93 1.51 -2.46
N SER A 37 -16.54 1.99 -1.37
CA SER A 37 -15.86 2.32 -0.11
C SER A 37 -15.12 1.11 0.47
N THR A 38 -15.65 -0.10 0.32
CA THR A 38 -14.98 -1.35 0.76
C THR A 38 -13.66 -1.60 0.01
N HIS A 39 -13.62 -1.31 -1.29
CA HIS A 39 -12.39 -1.42 -2.09
C HIS A 39 -11.39 -0.33 -1.75
N ALA A 40 -11.86 0.89 -1.52
CA ALA A 40 -11.02 2.00 -1.09
C ALA A 40 -10.32 1.70 0.24
N LYS A 41 -11.04 1.15 1.23
CA LYS A 41 -10.46 0.68 2.49
C LYS A 41 -9.40 -0.41 2.29
N LYS A 42 -9.68 -1.39 1.43
CA LYS A 42 -8.73 -2.49 1.13
C LYS A 42 -7.46 -1.97 0.47
N ALA A 43 -7.58 -1.13 -0.55
CA ALA A 43 -6.44 -0.52 -1.22
C ALA A 43 -5.57 0.26 -0.22
N LEU A 44 -6.21 1.05 0.64
CA LEU A 44 -5.55 1.82 1.69
C LEU A 44 -4.71 0.96 2.64
N ILE A 45 -5.18 -0.22 3.05
CA ILE A 45 -4.40 -1.13 3.90
C ILE A 45 -3.08 -1.51 3.23
N TYR A 46 -3.10 -1.87 1.95
CA TYR A 46 -1.89 -2.24 1.22
C TYR A 46 -1.00 -1.04 0.89
N HIS A 47 -1.54 0.18 0.85
CA HIS A 47 -0.71 1.38 0.78
C HIS A 47 -0.03 1.70 2.10
N ILE A 48 -0.70 1.50 3.24
CA ILE A 48 -0.15 1.82 4.56
C ILE A 48 0.84 0.75 5.05
N LEU A 49 0.60 -0.52 4.73
CA LEU A 49 1.39 -1.65 5.23
C LEU A 49 2.92 -1.47 5.06
N PRO A 50 3.45 -1.02 3.91
CA PRO A 50 4.88 -0.73 3.78
C PRO A 50 5.41 0.31 4.77
N TYR A 51 4.63 1.34 5.13
CA TYR A 51 5.09 2.39 6.05
C TYR A 51 5.33 1.85 7.46
N PHE A 52 4.58 0.84 7.91
CA PHE A 52 4.87 0.19 9.20
C PHE A 52 6.21 -0.56 9.17
N LEU A 53 6.52 -1.24 8.06
CA LEU A 53 7.83 -1.89 7.88
C LEU A 53 8.96 -0.85 7.79
N LEU A 54 8.72 0.30 7.15
CA LEU A 54 9.68 1.40 7.11
C LEU A 54 10.03 1.87 8.51
N VAL A 55 9.03 2.15 9.35
CA VAL A 55 9.23 2.60 10.73
C VAL A 55 10.02 1.55 11.53
N ALA A 56 9.66 0.27 11.42
CA ALA A 56 10.39 -0.81 12.10
C ALA A 56 11.85 -0.90 11.65
N THR A 57 12.12 -0.76 10.34
CA THR A 57 13.47 -0.80 9.76
C THR A 57 14.30 0.40 10.23
N LEU A 58 13.71 1.60 10.27
CA LEU A 58 14.38 2.82 10.75
C LEU A 58 14.72 2.74 12.24
N ILE A 59 13.80 2.27 13.08
CA ILE A 59 14.06 2.08 14.52
C ILE A 59 15.23 1.11 14.71
N CYS A 60 15.24 0.00 13.95
CA CYS A 60 16.32 -0.98 14.03
C CYS A 60 17.66 -0.37 13.59
N PHE A 61 17.69 0.33 12.46
CA PHE A 61 18.89 0.99 11.93
C PHE A 61 19.47 2.02 12.91
N VAL A 62 18.63 2.93 13.42
CA VAL A 62 19.05 3.93 14.39
C VAL A 62 19.59 3.26 15.66
N SER A 63 18.93 2.23 16.15
CA SER A 63 19.37 1.49 17.35
C SER A 63 20.71 0.78 17.13
N THR A 64 20.96 0.22 15.95
CA THR A 64 22.24 -0.44 15.65
C THR A 64 23.39 0.56 15.56
N ASP A 65 23.17 1.72 14.93
CA ASP A 65 24.19 2.76 14.79
C ASP A 65 24.59 3.36 16.15
N PHE A 66 23.63 3.53 17.08
CA PHE A 66 23.92 3.98 18.45
C PHE A 66 24.80 3.01 19.24
N ILE A 67 24.64 1.69 19.04
CA ILE A 67 25.37 0.66 19.80
C ILE A 67 26.73 0.35 19.14
N LYS A 68 26.81 0.41 17.80
CA LYS A 68 28.00 0.07 17.01
C LYS A 68 28.18 1.04 15.82
N PRO A 69 28.71 2.25 16.06
CA PRO A 69 28.77 3.30 15.03
C PRO A 69 29.66 2.95 13.82
N ASP A 70 30.68 2.10 13.99
CA ASP A 70 31.62 1.74 12.92
C ASP A 70 31.38 0.33 12.34
N GLY A 71 30.35 -0.37 12.80
CA GLY A 71 30.09 -1.77 12.44
C GLY A 71 28.98 -1.89 11.40
N LEU A 72 29.32 -2.24 10.16
CA LEU A 72 28.32 -2.64 9.17
C LEU A 72 27.57 -3.88 9.71
N THR A 73 26.31 -3.72 10.12
CA THR A 73 25.50 -4.82 10.66
C THR A 73 24.68 -5.46 9.56
N ILE A 74 24.65 -6.79 9.53
CA ILE A 74 23.92 -7.56 8.51
C ILE A 74 22.39 -7.40 8.67
N LEU A 75 21.93 -7.13 9.89
CA LEU A 75 20.50 -7.11 10.22
C LEU A 75 19.71 -5.95 9.55
N PRO A 76 20.14 -4.67 9.62
CA PRO A 76 19.43 -3.59 8.94
C PRO A 76 19.45 -3.74 7.41
N ILE A 77 20.54 -4.28 6.84
CA ILE A 77 20.63 -4.58 5.40
C ILE A 77 19.58 -5.62 5.01
N LEU A 78 19.48 -6.73 5.76
CA LEU A 78 18.48 -7.76 5.53
C LEU A 78 17.05 -7.22 5.65
N LEU A 79 16.77 -6.40 6.67
CA LEU A 79 15.47 -5.74 6.85
C LEU A 79 15.15 -4.78 5.70
N GLY A 80 16.16 -4.04 5.20
CA GLY A 80 16.02 -3.19 4.03
C GLY A 80 15.63 -3.96 2.77
N VAL A 81 16.25 -5.12 2.53
CA VAL A 81 15.88 -6.00 1.41
C VAL A 81 14.45 -6.50 1.55
N ILE A 82 14.06 -6.97 2.75
CA ILE A 82 12.69 -7.42 3.03
C ILE A 82 11.69 -6.27 2.81
N PHE A 83 12.03 -5.05 3.23
CA PHE A 83 11.20 -3.88 3.04
C PHE A 83 10.97 -3.55 1.55
N ILE A 84 12.03 -3.59 0.73
CA ILE A 84 11.92 -3.38 -0.73
C ILE A 84 11.01 -4.45 -1.35
N LEU A 85 11.19 -5.72 -0.97
CA LEU A 85 10.33 -6.81 -1.44
C LEU A 85 8.87 -6.63 -1.02
N ALA A 86 8.62 -6.15 0.21
CA ALA A 86 7.28 -5.88 0.72
C ALA A 86 6.60 -4.73 -0.03
N ILE A 87 7.31 -3.65 -0.36
CA ILE A 87 6.78 -2.57 -1.20
C ILE A 87 6.38 -3.12 -2.58
N LEU A 88 7.27 -3.86 -3.24
CA LEU A 88 7.01 -4.44 -4.55
C LEU A 88 5.79 -5.38 -4.51
N TRP A 89 5.71 -6.23 -3.49
CA TRP A 89 4.57 -7.10 -3.28
C TRP A 89 3.27 -6.33 -3.12
N CYS A 90 3.22 -5.32 -2.23
CA CYS A 90 2.03 -4.51 -2.00
C CYS A 90 1.62 -3.72 -3.26
N PHE A 91 2.59 -3.23 -4.02
CA PHE A 91 2.36 -2.53 -5.27
C PHE A 91 1.73 -3.46 -6.32
N ILE A 92 2.33 -4.64 -6.56
CA ILE A 92 1.82 -5.63 -7.51
C ILE A 92 0.42 -6.13 -7.08
N TYR A 93 0.22 -6.37 -5.79
CA TYR A 93 -1.07 -6.81 -5.27
C TYR A 93 -2.17 -5.77 -5.48
N ASN A 94 -1.88 -4.49 -5.24
CA ASN A 94 -2.80 -3.40 -5.58
C ASN A 94 -3.11 -3.38 -7.08
N LEU A 95 -2.10 -3.48 -7.95
CA LEU A 95 -2.30 -3.51 -9.40
C LEU A 95 -3.21 -4.67 -9.83
N TYR A 96 -2.96 -5.87 -9.29
CA TYR A 96 -3.80 -7.05 -9.50
C TYR A 96 -5.25 -6.81 -9.07
N CYS A 97 -5.48 -6.28 -7.87
CA CYS A 97 -6.82 -5.98 -7.38
C CYS A 97 -7.53 -4.92 -8.23
N GLY A 98 -6.82 -3.87 -8.66
CA GLY A 98 -7.37 -2.84 -9.52
C GLY A 98 -7.85 -3.39 -10.86
N ILE A 99 -7.04 -4.24 -11.51
CA ILE A 99 -7.40 -4.91 -12.77
C ILE A 99 -8.58 -5.88 -12.55
N LYS A 100 -8.55 -6.67 -11.47
CA LYS A 100 -9.62 -7.60 -11.12
C LYS A 100 -10.96 -6.89 -10.94
N VAL A 101 -10.98 -5.79 -10.20
CA VAL A 101 -12.20 -5.00 -9.96
C VAL A 101 -12.69 -4.37 -11.26
N LEU A 102 -11.80 -3.84 -12.08
CA LEU A 102 -12.17 -3.20 -13.34
C LEU A 102 -12.81 -4.17 -14.34
N LEU A 103 -12.26 -5.39 -14.46
CA LEU A 103 -12.64 -6.32 -15.52
C LEU A 103 -13.60 -7.43 -15.07
N LEU A 104 -13.43 -7.96 -13.85
CA LEU A 104 -14.02 -9.25 -13.45
C LEU A 104 -15.06 -9.15 -12.34
N GLU A 105 -14.96 -8.15 -11.46
CA GLU A 105 -15.83 -8.05 -10.29
C GLU A 105 -17.19 -7.42 -10.65
N GLN A 106 -18.26 -7.98 -10.06
CA GLN A 106 -19.61 -7.41 -10.08
C GLN A 106 -19.78 -6.74 -8.72
N ILE A 107 -19.81 -5.41 -8.70
CA ILE A 107 -19.91 -4.57 -7.48
C ILE A 107 -21.18 -3.76 -7.48
#